data_AF-A0A3D8J1V0-F1
#
_entry.id   AF-A0A3D8J1V0-F1
#
_cell.length_a   1.000
_cell.length_b   1.000
_cell.length_c   1.000
_cell.angle_alpha   90.00
_cell.angle_beta   90.00
_cell.angle_gamma   90.00
#
_symmetry.space_group_name_H-M   'P 1'
#
loop_
_entity.id
_entity.type
_entity.pdbx_description
1 polymer ?
#
loop_
_entity_poly.entity_id
_entity_poly.type
_entity_poly.pdbx_seq_one_letter_code
_entity_poly.pdbx_strand_id
1 'polypeptide(L)' 'MELLQNAIAYERSGDKQEAIRIYHKLIALNQNAVEARVGIMRLRGEWRRFSGVEEEHKNFFIDAQGQRQILEIERWLLR' A
#
# COMPACT_ATOMS: atom_id res chain seq x y z
N MET A 1 -16.32 -7.86 5.93
CA MET A 1 -15.35 -6.86 6.44
C MET A 1 -14.42 -7.44 7.50
N GLU A 2 -14.87 -8.38 8.34
CA GLU A 2 -14.05 -9.02 9.40
C GLU A 2 -12.76 -9.71 8.90
N LEU A 3 -12.83 -10.44 7.78
CA LEU A 3 -11.67 -11.16 7.22
C LEU A 3 -10.51 -10.23 6.80
N LEU A 4 -10.81 -9.05 6.26
CA LEU A 4 -9.78 -8.09 5.87
C LEU A 4 -9.08 -7.50 7.11
N GLN A 5 -9.84 -7.16 8.14
CA GLN A 5 -9.28 -6.66 9.40
C GLN A 5 -8.40 -7.71 10.07
N ASN A 6 -8.82 -8.97 10.07
CA ASN A 6 -8.01 -10.08 10.59
C ASN A 6 -6.70 -10.23 9.82
N ALA A 7 -6.74 -10.20 8.47
CA ALA A 7 -5.52 -10.28 7.66
C ALA A 7 -4.54 -9.14 7.98
N ILE A 8 -5.05 -7.91 8.14
CA ILE A 8 -4.24 -6.74 8.52
C ILE A 8 -3.66 -6.91 9.93
N ALA A 9 -4.42 -7.47 10.87
CA ALA A 9 -3.94 -7.73 12.23
C ALA A 9 -2.81 -8.76 12.24
N TYR A 10 -2.94 -9.86 11.48
CA TYR A 10 -1.87 -10.86 11.33
C TYR A 10 -0.64 -10.30 10.62
N GLU A 11 -0.82 -9.45 9.61
CA GLU A 11 0.28 -8.75 8.95
C GLU A 11 1.05 -7.86 9.95
N ARG A 12 0.33 -7.14 10.83
CA ARG A 12 0.92 -6.29 11.87
C ARG A 12 1.60 -7.07 12.99
N SER A 13 1.09 -8.25 13.35
CA SER A 13 1.70 -9.11 14.37
C SER A 13 2.96 -9.83 13.87
N GLY A 14 3.22 -9.79 12.55
CA GLY A 14 4.37 -10.44 11.92
C GLY A 14 4.09 -11.88 11.46
N ASP A 15 2.87 -12.40 11.66
CA ASP A 15 2.47 -13.71 11.14
C ASP A 15 2.08 -13.61 9.66
N LYS A 16 3.11 -13.56 8.83
CA LYS A 16 2.97 -13.37 7.38
C LYS A 16 2.24 -14.53 6.71
N GLN A 17 2.40 -15.76 7.22
CA GLN A 17 1.79 -16.94 6.61
C GLN A 17 0.28 -16.91 6.78
N GLU A 18 -0.18 -16.61 7.98
CA GLU A 18 -1.61 -16.55 8.28
C GLU A 18 -2.28 -15.36 7.57
N ALA A 19 -1.61 -14.21 7.51
CA ALA A 19 -2.11 -13.07 6.74
C ALA A 19 -2.27 -13.40 5.24
N ILE A 20 -1.28 -14.05 4.61
CA ILE A 20 -1.36 -14.48 3.20
C ILE A 20 -2.51 -15.48 2.99
N ARG A 21 -2.71 -16.41 3.92
CA ARG A 21 -3.80 -17.40 3.86
C ARG A 21 -5.17 -16.71 3.82
N ILE A 22 -5.38 -15.72 4.69
CA ILE A 22 -6.64 -14.96 4.75
C ILE A 22 -6.81 -14.08 3.51
N TYR A 23 -5.74 -13.46 3.00
CA TYR A 23 -5.78 -12.71 1.75
C TYR A 23 -6.18 -13.58 0.55
N HIS A 24 -5.66 -14.80 0.41
CA HIS A 24 -6.13 -15.70 -0.64
C HIS A 24 -7.61 -16.06 -0.51
N LYS A 25 -8.11 -16.23 0.73
CA LYS A 25 -9.53 -16.46 1.00
C LYS A 25 -10.39 -15.28 0.55
N LEU A 26 -9.95 -14.04 0.80
CA LEU A 26 -10.63 -12.83 0.34
C LEU A 26 -10.74 -12.77 -1.19
N ILE A 27 -9.66 -13.11 -1.89
CA ILE A 27 -9.63 -13.19 -3.36
C ILE A 27 -10.61 -14.25 -3.86
N ALA A 28 -10.58 -15.47 -3.28
CA ALA A 28 -11.47 -16.56 -3.69
C ALA A 28 -12.97 -16.22 -3.49
N LEU A 29 -13.29 -15.39 -2.49
CA LEU A 29 -14.65 -14.93 -2.21
C LEU A 29 -15.05 -13.68 -3.03
N ASN A 30 -14.17 -13.15 -3.88
CA ASN A 30 -14.34 -11.86 -4.57
C ASN A 30 -14.63 -10.68 -3.63
N GLN A 31 -14.19 -10.76 -2.37
CA GLN A 31 -14.39 -9.71 -1.37
C GLN A 31 -13.07 -8.99 -1.13
N ASN A 32 -13.01 -7.68 -1.40
CA ASN A 32 -11.79 -6.87 -1.20
C ASN A 32 -10.57 -7.49 -1.91
N ALA A 33 -10.77 -8.03 -3.11
CA ALA A 33 -9.75 -8.77 -3.84
C ALA A 33 -8.55 -7.89 -4.22
N VAL A 34 -8.76 -6.58 -4.42
CA VAL A 34 -7.69 -5.62 -4.72
C VAL A 34 -6.80 -5.43 -3.50
N GLU A 35 -7.41 -5.14 -2.34
CA GLU A 35 -6.73 -4.96 -1.07
C GLU A 35 -5.95 -6.23 -0.68
N ALA A 36 -6.56 -7.41 -0.89
CA ALA A 36 -5.92 -8.68 -0.61
C ALA A 36 -4.71 -8.96 -1.51
N ARG A 37 -4.79 -8.64 -2.81
CA ARG A 37 -3.64 -8.75 -3.73
C ARG A 37 -2.51 -7.82 -3.31
N VAL A 38 -2.83 -6.58 -2.94
CA VAL A 38 -1.83 -5.62 -2.43
C VAL A 38 -1.17 -6.12 -1.14
N GLY A 39 -1.96 -6.66 -0.21
CA GLY A 39 -1.45 -7.25 1.02
C GLY A 39 -0.47 -8.42 0.78
N ILE A 40 -0.81 -9.32 -0.15
CA ILE A 40 0.09 -10.42 -0.54
C ILE A 40 1.39 -9.90 -1.15
N MET A 41 1.33 -8.94 -2.08
CA MET A 41 2.54 -8.36 -2.69
C MET A 41 3.45 -7.72 -1.64
N ARG A 42 2.88 -7.03 -0.64
CA ARG A 42 3.61 -6.47 0.50
C ARG A 42 4.32 -7.53 1.32
N LEU A 43 3.58 -8.58 1.68
CA LEU A 43 4.10 -9.65 2.55
C LEU A 43 5.18 -10.50 1.89
N ARG A 44 5.09 -10.70 0.57
CA ARG A 44 6.11 -11.41 -0.22
C ARG A 44 7.38 -10.60 -0.46
N GLY A 45 7.39 -9.31 -0.11
CA GLY A 45 8.50 -8.41 -0.46
C GLY A 45 8.61 -8.17 -1.96
N GLU A 46 7.59 -8.55 -2.74
CA GLU A 46 7.45 -8.26 -4.18
C GLU A 46 6.91 -6.84 -4.40
N TRP A 47 7.08 -5.95 -3.42
CA TRP A 47 6.77 -4.55 -3.63
C TRP A 47 7.69 -4.04 -4.74
N ARG A 48 7.11 -3.50 -5.81
CA ARG A 48 7.88 -2.94 -6.92
C ARG A 48 8.87 -1.95 -6.32
N ARG A 49 10.16 -2.24 -6.44
CA ARG A 49 11.18 -1.22 -6.25
C ARG A 49 11.04 -0.31 -7.46
N PHE A 50 10.48 0.86 -7.24
CA PHE A 50 10.53 1.92 -8.24
C PHE A 50 11.99 2.38 -8.31
N SER A 51 12.72 1.95 -9.34
CA SER A 51 14.07 2.44 -9.64
C SER A 51 13.95 3.75 -10.43
N GLY A 52 14.79 4.73 -10.11
CA GLY A 52 14.77 6.04 -10.78
C GLY A 52 13.69 6.99 -10.27
N VAL A 53 13.16 6.76 -9.06
CA VAL A 53 12.33 7.77 -8.38
C VAL A 53 13.20 8.97 -8.04
N GLU A 54 12.71 10.16 -8.34
CA GLU A 54 13.38 11.38 -7.94
C GLU A 54 13.15 11.62 -6.44
N GLU A 55 14.17 11.28 -5.64
CA GLU A 55 14.06 11.27 -4.18
C GLU A 55 13.75 12.66 -3.59
N GLU A 56 14.14 13.75 -4.27
CA GLU A 56 13.81 15.12 -3.84
C GLU A 56 12.31 15.39 -3.89
N HIS A 57 11.65 15.14 -5.03
CA HIS A 57 10.20 15.30 -5.17
C HIS A 57 9.42 14.35 -4.27
N LYS A 58 9.93 13.12 -4.07
CA LYS A 58 9.34 12.15 -3.14
C LYS A 58 9.40 12.65 -1.69
N ASN A 59 10.54 13.15 -1.24
CA ASN A 59 10.68 13.69 0.11
C ASN A 59 9.82 14.95 0.28
N PHE A 60 9.78 15.83 -0.72
CA PHE A 60 8.89 16.99 -0.71
C PHE A 60 7.42 16.57 -0.55
N PHE A 61 6.99 15.52 -1.24
CA PHE A 61 5.63 14.98 -1.11
C PHE A 61 5.35 14.44 0.30
N ILE A 62 6.29 13.70 0.89
CA ILE A 62 6.15 13.13 2.24
C ILE A 62 6.09 14.24 3.30
N ASP A 63 6.94 15.26 3.16
CA ASP A 63 7.10 16.35 4.12
C ASP A 63 6.11 17.50 3.88
N ALA A 64 5.30 17.44 2.82
CA ALA A 64 4.35 18.50 2.47
C ALA A 64 3.32 18.70 3.59
N GLN A 65 3.42 19.86 4.25
CA GLN A 65 2.47 20.31 5.25
C GLN A 65 1.87 21.65 4.82
N GLY A 66 0.57 21.65 4.52
CA GLY A 66 -0.19 22.86 4.23
C GLY A 66 -0.45 23.16 2.75
N GLN A 67 -1.32 24.15 2.53
CA GLN A 67 -1.93 24.42 1.22
C GLN A 67 -0.90 24.76 0.13
N ARG A 68 0.18 25.46 0.49
CA ARG A 68 1.19 25.93 -0.48
C ARG A 68 1.98 24.78 -1.09
N GLN A 69 2.39 23.82 -0.27
CA GLN A 69 3.12 22.64 -0.70
C GLN A 69 2.22 21.73 -1.54
N ILE A 70 0.94 21.59 -1.16
CA ILE A 70 -0.06 20.86 -1.95
C ILE A 70 -0.22 21.46 -3.35
N LEU A 71 -0.33 22.80 -3.47
CA LEU A 71 -0.45 23.48 -4.76
C LEU A 71 0.77 23.26 -5.67
N GLU A 72 1.98 23.19 -5.10
CA GLU A 72 3.19 22.90 -5.87
C GLU A 72 3.17 21.46 -6.40
N ILE A 73 2.72 20.50 -5.60
CA ILE A 73 2.53 19.10 -6.04
C ILE A 73 1.49 19.03 -7.17
N GLU A 74 0.35 19.71 -7.02
CA GLU A 74 -0.70 19.75 -8.05
C GLU A 74 -0.16 20.32 -9.38
N ARG A 75 0.70 21.33 -9.30
CA ARG A 75 1.34 21.93 -10.49
C ARG A 75 2.22 20.94 -11.25
N TRP A 76 2.92 20.05 -10.55
CA TRP A 76 3.75 19.02 -11.18
C TRP A 76 2.90 17.98 -11.92
N LEU A 77 1.72 17.65 -11.38
CA LEU A 77 0.81 16.65 -11.96
C LEU A 77 0.06 17.13 -13.20
N LEU A 78 -0.01 18.45 -13.43
CA LEU A 78 -0.73 19.06 -14.56
C LEU A 78 0.13 19.23 -15.83
N ARG A 79 1.39 18.79 -15.82
CA ARG A 79 2.25 18.74 -17.01
C ARG A 79 2.12 17.39 -17.72
#